data_AF-A0ABC8DCP3-F1
#
_entry.id   AF-A0ABC8DCP3-F1
#
_cell.length_a   1.000
_cell.length_b   1.000
_cell.length_c   1.000
_cell.angle_alpha   90.00
_cell.angle_beta   90.00
_cell.angle_gamma   90.00
#
_symmetry.space_group_name_H-M   'P 1'
#
loop_
_entity.id
_entity.type
_entity.pdbx_description
1 polymer ?
#
loop_
_entity_poly.entity_id
_entity_poly.type
_entity_poly.pdbx_seq_one_letter_code
_entity_poly.pdbx_strand_id
1 'polypeptide(L)'
;MTMVRKIIGWILLLGIIPLCAFTVIASGKEVKQIKPFDQVLDKHIDLKAINLVQNSYMYDRDGSLVSEIVSDHENRVIVPFNKIPNEVKQLFLTSEDRHFYEHKGFDFMGMVRAAASNFKDHKIDQGASTITQQLARNVYLSHERTFSRKLTELAYSYQLEKKYSKDEILEGYLNTIYFNNGVYGVGSAAQFYFSKPLKSLTLGEMAFICAIPNNPTLYDPLKHFDYTKKRQVRLLNGLKKAGVISGKQLKKAEKEKIKLDINEKTNKYPDYVSYVNDEFTQLVSSSEGYDKRLEKASGKAKQKIQSELSDRVSTLLKDGVKIYTALNPYMQNQVVAQVNQNLPYAGVQGGAAVINHQTHQIIALSGGKDYHKYDFNRAYQAYRQPGSSIKPLLDYGPYIEKTGATPHSKIDASKFCSADYCPQNYNNRTYGTVTLETAFKYSYNTPAIRIMDRVGVNKAFSYLEPFHFAKLVSADYRLPAALGGFTNGMTPLEMTNAYTTFGNNGVYTPSHAITKVTDLKGKTILKWKDEPSQVFSVRTNMQIKEMMKAVVKSGTGKKANFKAPYVGGKSGTSNDYHDMWFVGLTDAYTMGVWVGKDTPSSVEYLHDASPQLSIWKNTLQAAY
;
A
#
# COMPACT_ATOMS: atom_id res chain seq x y z
N MET A 1 -68.18 52.06 -44.43
CA MET A 1 -67.29 51.03 -43.83
C MET A 1 -65.79 51.40 -43.83
N THR A 2 -65.32 52.40 -44.55
CA THR A 2 -63.89 52.75 -44.69
C THR A 2 -63.31 53.60 -43.55
N MET A 3 -64.11 54.46 -42.91
CA MET A 3 -63.63 55.30 -41.80
C MET A 3 -63.40 54.50 -40.50
N VAL A 4 -64.32 53.58 -40.18
CA VAL A 4 -64.24 52.73 -38.97
C VAL A 4 -62.99 51.84 -38.99
N ARG A 5 -62.61 51.29 -40.15
CA ARG A 5 -61.39 50.49 -40.30
C ARG A 5 -60.10 51.31 -40.07
N LYS A 6 -60.07 52.57 -40.51
CA LYS A 6 -58.93 53.46 -40.27
C LYS A 6 -58.81 53.82 -38.78
N ILE A 7 -59.93 54.10 -38.12
CA ILE A 7 -59.94 54.43 -36.69
C ILE A 7 -59.51 53.22 -35.85
N ILE A 8 -60.02 52.02 -36.15
CA ILE A 8 -59.58 50.79 -35.47
C ILE A 8 -58.10 50.51 -35.74
N GLY A 9 -57.61 50.74 -36.96
CA GLY A 9 -56.19 50.61 -37.30
C GLY A 9 -55.29 51.55 -36.48
N TRP A 10 -55.68 52.82 -36.33
CA TRP A 10 -54.96 53.77 -35.50
C TRP A 10 -55.01 53.45 -34.00
N ILE A 11 -56.14 52.94 -33.50
CA ILE A 11 -56.27 52.50 -32.11
C ILE A 11 -55.35 51.29 -31.83
N LEU A 12 -55.27 50.33 -32.76
CA LEU A 12 -54.37 49.18 -32.65
C LEU A 12 -52.89 49.61 -32.73
N LEU A 13 -52.53 50.49 -33.65
CA LEU A 13 -51.17 51.04 -33.76
C LEU A 13 -50.75 51.83 -32.51
N LEU A 14 -51.64 52.68 -32.00
CA LEU A 14 -51.41 53.44 -30.76
C LEU A 14 -51.38 52.55 -29.52
N GLY A 15 -51.99 51.36 -29.54
CA GLY A 15 -51.87 50.36 -28.48
C GLY A 15 -50.58 49.53 -28.54
N ILE A 16 -50.04 49.28 -29.73
CA ILE A 16 -48.81 48.49 -29.93
C ILE A 16 -47.56 49.24 -29.46
N ILE A 17 -47.48 50.56 -29.70
CA ILE A 17 -46.32 51.38 -29.33
C ILE A 17 -46.02 51.35 -27.81
N PRO A 18 -46.98 51.60 -26.90
CA PRO A 18 -46.73 51.50 -25.47
C PRO A 18 -46.48 50.05 -25.01
N LEU A 19 -47.04 49.04 -25.68
CA LEU A 19 -46.74 47.63 -25.40
C LEU A 19 -45.29 47.26 -25.77
N CYS A 20 -44.80 47.73 -26.93
CA CYS A 20 -43.41 47.61 -27.33
C CYS A 20 -42.47 48.39 -26.39
N ALA A 21 -42.83 49.61 -26.00
CA ALA A 21 -42.06 50.38 -25.02
C ALA A 21 -42.03 49.68 -23.65
N PHE A 22 -43.15 49.14 -23.19
CA PHE A 22 -43.24 48.38 -21.94
C PHE A 22 -42.38 47.11 -21.99
N THR A 23 -42.41 46.35 -23.08
CA THR A 23 -41.58 45.14 -23.23
C THR A 23 -40.09 45.48 -23.28
N VAL A 24 -39.68 46.57 -23.94
CA VAL A 24 -38.28 47.04 -23.94
C VAL A 24 -37.84 47.51 -22.55
N ILE A 25 -38.69 48.26 -21.83
CA ILE A 25 -38.38 48.75 -20.47
C ILE A 25 -38.36 47.59 -19.46
N ALA A 26 -39.31 46.67 -19.54
CA ALA A 26 -39.37 45.47 -18.70
C ALA A 26 -38.15 44.59 -18.94
N SER A 27 -37.78 44.36 -20.20
CA SER A 27 -36.55 43.63 -20.57
C SER A 27 -35.30 44.36 -20.09
N GLY A 28 -35.24 45.69 -20.21
CA GLY A 28 -34.12 46.50 -19.74
C GLY A 28 -33.96 46.52 -18.21
N LYS A 29 -35.06 46.41 -17.46
CA LYS A 29 -35.03 46.26 -15.99
C LYS A 29 -34.55 44.87 -15.57
N GLU A 30 -34.99 43.82 -16.26
CA GLU A 30 -34.49 42.45 -16.06
C GLU A 30 -32.99 42.36 -16.37
N VAL A 31 -32.53 42.94 -17.49
CA VAL A 31 -31.10 42.95 -17.87
C VAL A 31 -30.21 43.62 -16.82
N LYS A 32 -30.70 44.61 -16.08
CA LYS A 32 -29.96 45.25 -14.97
C LYS A 32 -29.90 44.41 -13.69
N GLN A 33 -30.76 43.39 -13.55
CA GLN A 33 -30.75 42.44 -12.44
C GLN A 33 -30.00 41.14 -12.77
N ILE A 34 -29.68 40.91 -14.05
CA ILE A 34 -28.86 39.77 -14.47
C ILE A 34 -27.46 39.96 -13.89
N LYS A 35 -27.14 39.12 -12.91
CA LYS A 35 -25.76 38.97 -12.45
C LYS A 35 -24.90 38.53 -13.64
N PRO A 36 -23.72 39.14 -13.85
CA PRO A 36 -22.86 38.73 -14.93
C PRO A 36 -22.52 37.25 -14.77
N PHE A 37 -22.50 36.54 -15.90
CA PHE A 37 -22.49 35.08 -15.96
C PHE A 37 -21.29 34.45 -15.22
N ASP A 38 -20.17 35.17 -15.20
CA ASP A 38 -18.96 34.83 -14.47
C ASP A 38 -19.18 34.81 -12.94
N GLN A 39 -19.91 35.76 -12.35
CA GLN A 39 -20.21 35.79 -10.93
C GLN A 39 -21.15 34.65 -10.50
N VAL A 40 -22.07 34.25 -11.39
CA VAL A 40 -22.94 33.09 -11.17
C VAL A 40 -22.11 31.81 -11.19
N LEU A 41 -21.21 31.67 -12.17
CA LEU A 41 -20.31 30.54 -12.27
C LEU A 41 -19.34 30.45 -11.09
N ASP A 42 -18.73 31.54 -10.65
CA ASP A 42 -17.78 31.56 -9.52
C ASP A 42 -18.45 31.10 -8.22
N LYS A 43 -19.73 31.44 -8.02
CA LYS A 43 -20.51 31.03 -6.85
C LYS A 43 -20.92 29.56 -6.87
N HIS A 44 -21.09 28.98 -8.05
CA HIS A 44 -21.66 27.64 -8.23
C HIS A 44 -20.64 26.58 -8.68
N ILE A 45 -19.45 26.98 -9.15
CA ILE A 45 -18.37 26.09 -9.58
C ILE A 45 -17.12 26.42 -8.78
N ASP A 46 -16.89 25.66 -7.70
CA ASP A 46 -15.61 25.69 -6.98
C ASP A 46 -14.60 24.78 -7.69
N LEU A 47 -13.69 25.39 -8.45
CA LEU A 47 -12.57 24.68 -9.07
C LEU A 47 -11.58 24.25 -7.98
N LYS A 48 -11.77 23.04 -7.45
CA LYS A 48 -10.69 22.33 -6.75
C LYS A 48 -9.45 22.28 -7.65
N ALA A 49 -8.27 22.42 -7.04
CA ALA A 49 -7.00 22.26 -7.75
C ALA A 49 -7.01 20.94 -8.53
N ILE A 50 -6.42 20.92 -9.73
CA ILE A 50 -6.29 19.70 -10.52
C ILE A 50 -5.29 18.79 -9.78
N ASN A 51 -5.80 17.99 -8.84
CA ASN A 51 -5.01 16.98 -8.14
C ASN A 51 -5.23 15.65 -8.85
N LEU A 52 -4.33 15.32 -9.79
CA LEU A 52 -4.40 14.06 -10.51
C LEU A 52 -3.87 12.95 -9.61
N VAL A 53 -4.58 11.82 -9.55
CA VAL A 53 -4.10 10.62 -8.87
C VAL A 53 -2.74 10.24 -9.46
N GLN A 54 -1.75 9.97 -8.62
CA GLN A 54 -0.41 9.53 -8.98
C GLN A 54 -0.13 8.16 -8.38
N ASN A 55 0.76 7.42 -9.05
CA ASN A 55 1.23 6.15 -8.49
C ASN A 55 2.11 6.41 -7.25
N SER A 56 2.00 5.50 -6.28
CA SER A 56 2.93 5.40 -5.16
C SER A 56 3.92 4.25 -5.40
N TYR A 57 5.09 4.33 -4.78
CA TYR A 57 6.21 3.44 -5.06
C TYR A 57 6.83 2.91 -3.78
N MET A 58 7.19 1.63 -3.77
CA MET A 58 7.87 0.98 -2.65
C MET A 58 9.28 0.55 -3.08
N TYR A 59 10.27 0.82 -2.23
CA TYR A 59 11.68 0.54 -2.50
C TYR A 59 12.28 -0.39 -1.44
N ASP A 60 13.19 -1.27 -1.86
CA ASP A 60 14.02 -2.03 -0.94
C ASP A 60 15.13 -1.18 -0.31
N ARG A 61 15.94 -1.79 0.55
CA ARG A 61 17.04 -1.12 1.26
C ARG A 61 18.12 -0.54 0.32
N ASP A 62 18.24 -1.08 -0.88
CA ASP A 62 19.24 -0.71 -1.88
C ASP A 62 18.69 0.35 -2.86
N GLY A 63 17.43 0.76 -2.70
CA GLY A 63 16.76 1.77 -3.51
C GLY A 63 16.15 1.21 -4.80
N SER A 64 16.07 -0.11 -4.96
CA SER A 64 15.42 -0.73 -6.12
C SER A 64 13.91 -0.74 -5.94
N LEU A 65 13.18 -0.53 -7.04
CA LEU A 65 11.71 -0.56 -7.04
C LEU A 65 11.21 -1.99 -6.80
N VAL A 66 10.34 -2.13 -5.80
CA VAL A 66 9.75 -3.41 -5.36
C VAL A 66 8.28 -3.50 -5.71
N SER A 67 7.53 -2.40 -5.51
CA SER A 67 6.10 -2.36 -5.79
C SER A 67 5.65 -1.01 -6.33
N GLU A 68 4.79 -1.05 -7.35
CA GLU A 68 4.04 0.10 -7.84
C GLU A 68 2.59 0.00 -7.34
N ILE A 69 2.17 0.96 -6.53
CA ILE A 69 0.84 1.05 -5.96
C ILE A 69 0.01 1.99 -6.84
N VAL A 70 -0.96 1.42 -7.54
CA VAL A 70 -1.88 2.15 -8.43
C VAL A 70 -3.23 2.28 -7.75
N SER A 71 -3.60 3.52 -7.43
CA SER A 71 -4.91 3.85 -6.86
C SER A 71 -5.96 4.01 -7.96
N ASP A 72 -7.21 3.66 -7.65
CA ASP A 72 -8.39 3.82 -8.53
C ASP A 72 -8.27 3.15 -9.92
N HIS A 73 -7.35 2.19 -10.08
CA HIS A 73 -6.99 1.61 -11.38
C HIS A 73 -6.47 2.63 -12.41
N GLU A 74 -6.07 3.82 -11.97
CA GLU A 74 -5.52 4.87 -12.81
C GLU A 74 -3.99 4.89 -12.74
N ASN A 75 -3.33 4.20 -13.66
CA ASN A 75 -1.88 4.27 -13.79
C ASN A 75 -1.47 5.64 -14.35
N ARG A 76 -0.91 6.50 -13.50
CA ARG A 76 -0.51 7.86 -13.87
C ARG A 76 0.90 8.21 -13.44
N VAL A 77 1.70 8.66 -14.41
CA VAL A 77 3.01 9.28 -14.26
C VAL A 77 2.94 10.67 -14.84
N ILE A 78 2.92 11.68 -13.96
CA ILE A 78 2.84 13.08 -14.36
C ILE A 78 4.16 13.51 -15.00
N VAL A 79 4.07 14.05 -16.22
CA VAL A 79 5.18 14.66 -16.93
C VAL A 79 4.96 16.18 -16.95
N PRO A 80 5.86 16.99 -16.34
CA PRO A 80 5.78 18.44 -16.43
C PRO A 80 5.82 18.92 -17.87
N PHE A 81 5.14 20.02 -18.18
CA PHE A 81 4.95 20.54 -19.55
C PHE A 81 6.27 20.71 -20.31
N ASN A 82 7.31 21.20 -19.63
CA ASN A 82 8.64 21.41 -20.20
C ASN A 82 9.38 20.11 -20.55
N LYS A 83 8.96 18.97 -20.00
CA LYS A 83 9.51 17.63 -20.29
C LYS A 83 8.68 16.86 -21.33
N ILE A 84 7.50 17.34 -21.69
CA ILE A 84 6.70 16.75 -22.77
C ILE A 84 7.31 17.16 -24.12
N PRO A 85 7.69 16.21 -25.00
CA PRO A 85 8.21 16.51 -26.33
C PRO A 85 7.27 17.41 -27.15
N ASN A 86 7.82 18.35 -27.91
CA ASN A 86 7.01 19.28 -28.69
C ASN A 86 6.13 18.52 -29.72
N GLU A 87 6.66 17.44 -30.28
CA GLU A 87 5.95 16.56 -31.21
C GLU A 87 4.67 15.99 -30.59
N VAL A 88 4.71 15.60 -29.31
CA VAL A 88 3.52 15.10 -28.60
C VAL A 88 2.49 16.21 -28.44
N LYS A 89 2.91 17.42 -28.04
CA LYS A 89 2.01 18.58 -27.94
C LYS A 89 1.35 18.88 -29.28
N GLN A 90 2.15 18.94 -30.36
CA GLN A 90 1.68 19.21 -31.70
C GLN A 90 0.77 18.11 -32.26
N LEU A 91 0.99 16.84 -31.90
CA LEU A 91 0.09 15.75 -32.29
C LEU A 91 -1.33 16.02 -31.80
N PHE A 92 -1.49 16.34 -30.52
CA PHE A 92 -2.81 16.64 -29.95
C PHE A 92 -3.38 17.97 -30.44
N LEU A 93 -2.57 19.03 -30.54
CA LEU A 93 -3.03 20.32 -31.07
C LEU A 93 -3.52 20.18 -32.52
N THR A 94 -2.78 19.50 -33.38
CA THR A 94 -3.14 19.39 -34.80
C THR A 94 -4.33 18.45 -35.07
N SER A 95 -4.55 17.46 -34.20
CA SER A 95 -5.62 16.46 -34.36
C SER A 95 -6.88 16.73 -33.56
N GLU A 96 -6.78 17.33 -32.37
CA GLU A 96 -7.90 17.55 -31.45
C GLU A 96 -8.34 19.02 -31.43
N ASP A 97 -7.40 19.98 -31.45
CA ASP A 97 -7.74 21.40 -31.26
C ASP A 97 -6.71 22.38 -31.85
N ARG A 98 -6.86 22.69 -33.15
CA ARG A 98 -5.86 23.48 -33.90
C ARG A 98 -5.77 24.93 -33.47
N HIS A 99 -6.87 25.50 -32.99
CA HIS A 99 -6.95 26.90 -32.57
C HIS A 99 -6.93 26.99 -31.02
N PHE A 100 -6.39 25.97 -30.35
CA PHE A 100 -6.37 25.87 -28.89
C PHE A 100 -5.88 27.14 -28.20
N TYR A 101 -4.81 27.75 -28.72
CA TYR A 101 -4.23 28.97 -28.14
C TYR A 101 -5.02 30.25 -28.45
N GLU A 102 -6.01 30.20 -29.35
CA GLU A 102 -6.76 31.37 -29.83
C GLU A 102 -8.09 31.55 -29.06
N HIS A 103 -8.78 30.46 -28.71
CA HIS A 103 -10.07 30.51 -28.04
C HIS A 103 -9.95 30.49 -26.50
N LYS A 104 -11.02 30.80 -25.77
CA LYS A 104 -11.07 30.74 -24.29
C LYS A 104 -12.03 29.64 -23.82
N GLY A 105 -11.57 28.39 -23.88
CA GLY A 105 -12.32 27.22 -23.42
C GLY A 105 -13.15 26.50 -24.49
N PHE A 106 -13.77 27.21 -25.44
CA PHE A 106 -14.52 26.58 -26.53
C PHE A 106 -14.38 27.37 -27.85
N ASP A 107 -14.35 26.66 -28.99
CA ASP A 107 -14.32 27.26 -30.33
C ASP A 107 -15.73 27.43 -30.88
N PHE A 108 -16.31 28.63 -30.75
CA PHE A 108 -17.65 28.93 -31.26
C PHE A 108 -17.75 28.75 -32.78
N MET A 109 -16.75 29.22 -33.55
CA MET A 109 -16.77 29.09 -35.01
C MET A 109 -16.54 27.64 -35.45
N GLY A 110 -15.75 26.88 -34.71
CA GLY A 110 -15.61 25.43 -34.85
C GLY A 110 -16.91 24.69 -34.59
N MET A 111 -17.63 25.03 -33.52
CA MET A 111 -18.94 24.44 -33.20
C MET A 111 -19.99 24.74 -34.28
N VAL A 112 -20.07 25.97 -34.77
CA VAL A 112 -21.00 26.34 -35.85
C VAL A 112 -20.66 25.60 -37.16
N ARG A 113 -19.37 25.53 -37.52
CA ARG A 113 -18.92 24.75 -38.70
C ARG A 113 -19.26 23.26 -38.58
N ALA A 114 -19.00 22.67 -37.42
CA ALA A 114 -19.30 21.26 -37.15
C ALA A 114 -20.82 20.98 -37.17
N ALA A 115 -21.63 21.90 -36.64
CA ALA A 115 -23.08 21.79 -36.75
C ALA A 115 -23.55 21.83 -38.22
N ALA A 116 -23.02 22.75 -39.02
CA ALA A 116 -23.34 22.86 -40.44
C ALA A 116 -22.92 21.62 -41.26
N SER A 117 -21.76 21.02 -40.96
CA SER A 117 -21.32 19.77 -41.62
C SER A 117 -22.14 18.56 -41.20
N ASN A 118 -22.48 18.45 -39.91
CA ASN A 118 -23.27 17.32 -39.39
C ASN A 118 -24.71 17.31 -39.94
N PHE A 119 -25.29 18.49 -40.20
CA PHE A 119 -26.58 18.62 -40.89
C PHE A 119 -26.54 18.11 -42.34
N LYS A 120 -25.37 18.12 -42.98
CA LYS A 120 -25.20 17.65 -44.37
C LYS A 120 -25.01 16.13 -44.45
N ASP A 121 -24.31 15.53 -43.50
CA ASP A 121 -23.88 14.12 -43.57
C ASP A 121 -24.72 13.13 -42.71
N HIS A 122 -25.79 13.61 -42.04
CA HIS A 122 -26.71 12.81 -41.18
C HIS A 122 -26.00 11.93 -40.12
N LYS A 123 -24.75 12.24 -39.78
CA LYS A 123 -23.97 11.59 -38.73
C LYS A 123 -23.60 12.62 -37.66
N ILE A 124 -23.86 12.28 -36.40
CA ILE A 124 -23.37 13.05 -35.27
C ILE A 124 -21.88 12.71 -35.10
N ASP A 125 -21.00 13.47 -35.76
CA ASP A 125 -19.55 13.29 -35.63
C ASP A 125 -19.02 13.98 -34.37
N GLN A 126 -18.11 13.34 -33.65
CA GLN A 126 -17.66 13.72 -32.30
C GLN A 126 -16.61 14.86 -32.28
N GLY A 127 -16.41 15.57 -33.38
CA GLY A 127 -15.21 16.40 -33.62
C GLY A 127 -15.22 17.85 -33.12
N ALA A 128 -16.22 18.31 -32.35
CA ALA A 128 -16.36 19.74 -32.02
C ALA A 128 -15.83 20.14 -30.61
N SER A 129 -15.26 19.21 -29.83
CA SER A 129 -14.86 19.51 -28.45
C SER A 129 -13.39 19.91 -28.32
N THR A 130 -13.12 21.02 -27.64
CA THR A 130 -11.77 21.57 -27.42
C THR A 130 -10.98 20.79 -26.37
N ILE A 131 -9.66 20.99 -26.30
CA ILE A 131 -8.80 20.36 -25.28
C ILE A 131 -9.26 20.73 -23.87
N THR A 132 -9.62 21.99 -23.63
CA THR A 132 -10.12 22.46 -22.33
C THR A 132 -11.43 21.76 -21.93
N GLN A 133 -12.34 21.57 -22.89
CA GLN A 133 -13.58 20.82 -22.68
C GLN A 133 -13.33 19.35 -22.35
N GLN A 134 -12.40 18.72 -23.06
CA GLN A 134 -12.03 17.34 -22.79
C GLN A 134 -11.37 17.20 -21.40
N LEU A 135 -10.53 18.15 -20.99
CA LEU A 135 -9.96 18.20 -19.64
C LEU A 135 -11.05 18.35 -18.57
N ALA A 136 -11.94 19.33 -18.74
CA ALA A 136 -13.06 19.57 -17.82
C ALA A 136 -13.91 18.31 -17.63
N ARG A 137 -14.21 17.62 -18.74
CA ARG A 137 -14.96 16.37 -18.75
C ARG A 137 -14.26 15.26 -17.96
N ASN A 138 -12.95 15.11 -18.12
CA ASN A 138 -12.21 14.02 -17.52
C ASN A 138 -11.90 14.25 -16.03
N VAL A 139 -11.83 15.50 -15.57
CA VAL A 139 -11.46 15.83 -14.17
C VAL A 139 -12.68 16.07 -13.29
N TYR A 140 -13.74 16.72 -13.79
CA TYR A 140 -14.82 17.25 -12.93
C TYR A 140 -16.19 16.63 -13.17
N LEU A 141 -16.41 15.90 -14.26
CA LEU A 141 -17.74 15.46 -14.67
C LEU A 141 -17.87 13.94 -14.69
N SER A 142 -19.08 13.45 -14.40
CA SER A 142 -19.45 12.06 -14.65
C SER A 142 -19.54 11.78 -16.15
N HIS A 143 -19.42 10.50 -16.53
CA HIS A 143 -19.37 10.08 -17.95
C HIS A 143 -20.75 10.06 -18.65
N GLU A 144 -21.83 10.50 -18.01
CA GLU A 144 -23.20 10.43 -18.56
C GLU A 144 -23.45 11.43 -19.70
N ARG A 145 -23.91 10.98 -20.87
CA ARG A 145 -24.14 11.86 -22.03
C ARG A 145 -25.49 12.57 -21.98
N THR A 146 -25.62 13.61 -21.15
CA THR A 146 -26.80 14.49 -21.11
C THR A 146 -26.50 15.88 -21.68
N PHE A 147 -27.53 16.58 -22.18
CA PHE A 147 -27.40 17.96 -22.67
C PHE A 147 -27.00 18.92 -21.53
N SER A 148 -27.53 18.69 -20.33
CA SER A 148 -27.14 19.42 -19.11
C SER A 148 -25.65 19.25 -18.81
N ARG A 149 -25.10 18.03 -18.91
CA ARG A 149 -23.64 17.81 -18.74
C ARG A 149 -22.83 18.62 -19.75
N LYS A 150 -23.24 18.73 -21.02
CA LYS A 150 -22.48 19.47 -22.03
C LYS A 150 -22.43 20.98 -21.74
N LEU A 151 -23.51 21.54 -21.18
CA LEU A 151 -23.50 22.91 -20.66
C LEU A 151 -22.57 23.05 -19.44
N THR A 152 -22.58 22.08 -18.54
CA THR A 152 -21.64 22.03 -17.40
C THR A 152 -20.19 21.94 -17.87
N GLU A 153 -19.89 21.17 -18.91
CA GLU A 153 -18.55 21.07 -19.53
C GLU A 153 -18.06 22.43 -20.06
N LEU A 154 -18.92 23.18 -20.74
CA LEU A 154 -18.62 24.55 -21.20
C LEU A 154 -18.32 25.49 -20.02
N ALA A 155 -19.13 25.41 -18.97
CA ALA A 155 -18.97 26.20 -17.76
C ALA A 155 -17.65 25.93 -17.02
N TYR A 156 -17.30 24.66 -16.79
CA TYR A 156 -16.00 24.28 -16.22
C TYR A 156 -14.84 24.68 -17.13
N SER A 157 -15.00 24.56 -18.46
CA SER A 157 -13.95 24.95 -19.42
C SER A 157 -13.63 26.44 -19.34
N TYR A 158 -14.67 27.28 -19.26
CA TYR A 158 -14.51 28.71 -19.09
C TYR A 158 -13.78 29.03 -17.78
N GLN A 159 -14.17 28.37 -16.68
CA GLN A 159 -13.51 28.57 -15.38
C GLN A 159 -12.05 28.11 -15.38
N LEU A 160 -11.74 26.99 -16.04
CA LEU A 160 -10.37 26.51 -16.18
C LEU A 160 -9.48 27.54 -16.89
N GLU A 161 -9.98 28.18 -17.94
CA GLU A 161 -9.26 29.19 -18.72
C GLU A 161 -9.11 30.52 -18.00
N LYS A 162 -9.96 30.79 -17.01
CA LYS A 162 -9.82 31.95 -16.11
C LYS A 162 -8.74 31.70 -15.05
N LYS A 163 -8.61 30.46 -14.58
CA LYS A 163 -7.74 30.08 -13.46
C LYS A 163 -6.34 29.63 -13.88
N TYR A 164 -6.22 28.95 -15.03
CA TYR A 164 -4.98 28.33 -15.51
C TYR A 164 -4.59 28.88 -16.88
N SER A 165 -3.29 28.94 -17.13
CA SER A 165 -2.73 29.25 -18.45
C SER A 165 -2.99 28.13 -19.46
N LYS A 166 -2.86 28.45 -20.76
CA LYS A 166 -2.99 27.46 -21.84
C LYS A 166 -2.04 26.29 -21.71
N ASP A 167 -0.81 26.55 -21.27
CA ASP A 167 0.20 25.51 -21.10
C ASP A 167 -0.13 24.61 -19.90
N GLU A 168 -0.66 25.15 -18.81
CA GLU A 168 -1.15 24.36 -17.67
C GLU A 168 -2.37 23.51 -18.04
N ILE A 169 -3.29 24.04 -18.84
CA ILE A 169 -4.45 23.29 -19.36
C ILE A 169 -3.97 22.16 -20.28
N LEU A 170 -3.02 22.42 -21.18
CA LEU A 170 -2.47 21.40 -22.05
C LEU A 170 -1.68 20.35 -21.26
N GLU A 171 -0.89 20.75 -20.26
CA GLU A 171 -0.22 19.82 -19.33
C GLU A 171 -1.24 18.94 -18.60
N GLY A 172 -2.28 19.53 -18.03
CA GLY A 172 -3.36 18.83 -17.35
C GLY A 172 -4.05 17.83 -18.27
N TYR A 173 -4.39 18.25 -19.50
CA TYR A 173 -4.98 17.38 -20.51
C TYR A 173 -4.09 16.18 -20.82
N LEU A 174 -2.82 16.43 -21.18
CA LEU A 174 -1.87 15.40 -21.59
C LEU A 174 -1.54 14.40 -20.47
N ASN A 175 -1.69 14.79 -19.19
CA ASN A 175 -1.53 13.90 -18.04
C ASN A 175 -2.85 13.21 -17.60
N THR A 176 -4.00 13.64 -18.11
CA THR A 176 -5.32 13.12 -17.71
C THR A 176 -5.94 12.17 -18.75
N ILE A 177 -5.68 12.38 -20.03
CA ILE A 177 -6.32 11.61 -21.10
C ILE A 177 -6.10 10.09 -20.97
N TYR A 178 -7.14 9.31 -21.30
CA TYR A 178 -7.13 7.85 -21.17
C TYR A 178 -6.56 7.17 -22.43
N PHE A 179 -5.58 6.29 -22.24
CA PHE A 179 -4.90 5.52 -23.28
C PHE A 179 -5.29 4.03 -23.28
N ASN A 180 -6.43 3.67 -22.68
CA ASN A 180 -6.85 2.29 -22.47
C ASN A 180 -5.99 1.51 -21.43
N ASN A 181 -6.40 0.31 -21.05
CA ASN A 181 -5.68 -0.59 -20.13
C ASN A 181 -5.35 0.03 -18.75
N GLY A 182 -6.22 0.92 -18.26
CA GLY A 182 -6.00 1.64 -17.00
C GLY A 182 -4.87 2.68 -17.06
N VAL A 183 -4.43 3.07 -18.26
CA VAL A 183 -3.31 4.01 -18.48
C VAL A 183 -3.85 5.42 -18.71
N TYR A 184 -3.40 6.37 -17.89
CA TYR A 184 -3.79 7.78 -17.98
C TYR A 184 -2.55 8.66 -18.14
N GLY A 185 -2.58 9.50 -19.16
CA GLY A 185 -1.53 10.44 -19.49
C GLY A 185 -0.40 9.88 -20.37
N VAL A 186 0.23 10.78 -21.13
CA VAL A 186 1.26 10.44 -22.13
C VAL A 186 2.51 9.80 -21.50
N GLY A 187 2.84 10.18 -20.26
CA GLY A 187 3.96 9.61 -19.51
C GLY A 187 3.75 8.12 -19.23
N SER A 188 2.58 7.78 -18.67
CA SER A 188 2.20 6.39 -18.42
C SER A 188 2.06 5.59 -19.69
N ALA A 189 1.54 6.17 -20.79
CA ALA A 189 1.42 5.48 -22.07
C ALA A 189 2.78 5.07 -22.64
N ALA A 190 3.78 5.94 -22.55
CA ALA A 190 5.14 5.62 -22.96
C ALA A 190 5.73 4.46 -22.13
N GLN A 191 5.56 4.52 -20.80
CA GLN A 191 6.05 3.45 -19.92
C GLN A 191 5.31 2.14 -20.13
N PHE A 192 3.98 2.16 -20.23
CA PHE A 192 3.17 0.95 -20.35
C PHE A 192 3.37 0.24 -21.70
N TYR A 193 3.32 0.97 -22.81
CA TYR A 193 3.35 0.35 -24.15
C TYR A 193 4.76 0.08 -24.69
N PHE A 194 5.77 0.77 -24.17
CA PHE A 194 7.15 0.69 -24.68
C PHE A 194 8.23 0.55 -23.61
N SER A 195 7.89 0.46 -22.32
CA SER A 195 8.86 0.40 -21.21
C SER A 195 9.90 1.52 -21.23
N LYS A 196 9.50 2.71 -21.72
CA LYS A 196 10.38 3.84 -22.03
C LYS A 196 9.88 5.14 -21.41
N PRO A 197 10.79 6.03 -20.94
CA PRO A 197 10.43 7.42 -20.67
C PRO A 197 9.89 8.11 -21.93
N LEU A 198 8.88 8.98 -21.80
CA LEU A 198 8.24 9.68 -22.93
C LEU A 198 9.25 10.38 -23.86
N LYS A 199 10.28 11.02 -23.29
CA LYS A 199 11.38 11.68 -24.02
C LYS A 199 12.18 10.73 -24.93
N SER A 200 12.24 9.44 -24.59
CA SER A 200 13.04 8.45 -25.31
C SER A 200 12.30 7.77 -26.46
N LEU A 201 11.00 8.04 -26.60
CA LEU A 201 10.22 7.52 -27.73
C LEU A 201 10.71 8.13 -29.04
N THR A 202 10.60 7.36 -30.11
CA THR A 202 10.74 7.89 -31.48
C THR A 202 9.48 8.69 -31.87
N LEU A 203 9.58 9.50 -32.94
CA LEU A 203 8.40 10.17 -33.51
C LEU A 203 7.31 9.17 -33.92
N GLY A 204 7.70 7.98 -34.40
CA GLY A 204 6.78 6.92 -34.77
C GLY A 204 6.02 6.38 -33.56
N GLU A 205 6.72 6.08 -32.48
CA GLU A 205 6.17 5.62 -31.18
C GLU A 205 5.29 6.70 -30.52
N MET A 206 5.73 7.97 -30.52
CA MET A 206 4.93 9.09 -30.00
C MET A 206 3.59 9.21 -30.73
N ALA A 207 3.62 9.24 -32.07
CA ALA A 207 2.39 9.29 -32.87
C ALA A 207 1.52 8.04 -32.70
N PHE A 208 2.13 6.90 -32.36
CA PHE A 208 1.41 5.64 -32.12
C PHE A 208 0.60 5.69 -30.82
N ILE A 209 1.19 6.13 -29.70
CA ILE A 209 0.43 6.28 -28.46
C ILE A 209 -0.62 7.41 -28.57
N CYS A 210 -0.30 8.53 -29.22
CA CYS A 210 -1.25 9.63 -29.41
C CYS A 210 -2.46 9.25 -30.30
N ALA A 211 -2.41 8.13 -31.02
CA ALA A 211 -3.57 7.62 -31.76
C ALA A 211 -4.67 7.09 -30.83
N ILE A 212 -4.33 6.62 -29.63
CA ILE A 212 -5.23 5.86 -28.77
C ILE A 212 -6.40 6.70 -28.21
N PRO A 213 -6.19 7.90 -27.63
CA PRO A 213 -7.21 8.58 -26.79
C PRO A 213 -8.52 8.94 -27.48
N ASN A 214 -8.52 9.09 -28.80
CA ASN A 214 -9.72 9.48 -29.53
C ASN A 214 -10.83 8.42 -29.47
N ASN A 215 -10.45 7.15 -29.48
CA ASN A 215 -11.34 6.03 -29.21
C ASN A 215 -10.50 4.89 -28.62
N PRO A 216 -10.29 4.90 -27.29
CA PRO A 216 -9.32 4.02 -26.63
C PRO A 216 -9.58 2.54 -26.87
N THR A 217 -10.86 2.15 -26.99
CA THR A 217 -11.26 0.76 -27.28
C THR A 217 -10.94 0.38 -28.72
N LEU A 218 -11.27 1.22 -29.71
CA LEU A 218 -11.02 0.93 -31.12
C LEU A 218 -9.53 0.94 -31.47
N TYR A 219 -8.76 1.81 -30.81
CA TYR A 219 -7.33 1.99 -31.05
C TYR A 219 -6.46 1.32 -29.99
N ASP A 220 -7.00 0.35 -29.24
CA ASP A 220 -6.24 -0.46 -28.29
C ASP A 220 -5.14 -1.26 -29.02
N PRO A 221 -3.86 -0.94 -28.85
CA PRO A 221 -2.81 -1.61 -29.62
C PRO A 221 -2.59 -3.08 -29.20
N LEU A 222 -3.11 -3.52 -28.04
CA LEU A 222 -3.05 -4.92 -27.62
C LEU A 222 -4.03 -5.81 -28.40
N LYS A 223 -5.16 -5.25 -28.84
CA LYS A 223 -6.23 -5.97 -29.55
C LYS A 223 -6.35 -5.58 -31.02
N HIS A 224 -6.01 -4.35 -31.34
CA HIS A 224 -6.32 -3.66 -32.60
C HIS A 224 -5.11 -2.87 -33.13
N PHE A 225 -3.93 -3.47 -33.07
CA PHE A 225 -2.66 -2.86 -33.49
C PHE A 225 -2.72 -2.16 -34.86
N ASP A 226 -3.34 -2.80 -35.86
CA ASP A 226 -3.45 -2.25 -37.22
C ASP A 226 -4.32 -0.98 -37.28
N TYR A 227 -5.36 -0.88 -36.46
CA TYR A 227 -6.18 0.33 -36.37
C TYR A 227 -5.37 1.47 -35.76
N THR A 228 -4.62 1.19 -34.69
CA THR A 228 -3.72 2.16 -34.05
C THR A 228 -2.64 2.60 -35.04
N LYS A 229 -2.03 1.67 -35.79
CA LYS A 229 -1.00 1.98 -36.80
C LYS A 229 -1.56 2.82 -37.95
N LYS A 230 -2.74 2.50 -38.47
CA LYS A 230 -3.39 3.31 -39.53
C LYS A 230 -3.66 4.75 -39.05
N ARG A 231 -4.08 4.92 -37.79
CA ARG A 231 -4.30 6.24 -37.21
C ARG A 231 -2.99 6.99 -36.92
N GLN A 232 -1.96 6.30 -36.45
CA GLN A 232 -0.61 6.85 -36.28
C GLN A 232 -0.12 7.54 -37.56
N VAL A 233 -0.26 6.88 -38.72
CA VAL A 233 0.09 7.44 -40.03
C VAL A 233 -0.75 8.69 -40.35
N ARG A 234 -2.06 8.69 -40.04
CA ARG A 234 -2.91 9.88 -40.25
C ARG A 234 -2.44 11.08 -39.40
N LEU A 235 -2.07 10.85 -38.15
CA LEU A 235 -1.55 11.89 -37.26
C LEU A 235 -0.22 12.46 -37.78
N LEU A 236 0.71 11.60 -38.20
CA LEU A 236 1.98 12.04 -38.80
C LEU A 236 1.76 12.88 -40.07
N ASN A 237 0.80 12.51 -40.91
CA ASN A 237 0.43 13.31 -42.08
C ASN A 237 -0.17 14.68 -41.68
N GLY A 238 -0.90 14.73 -40.56
CA GLY A 238 -1.36 15.98 -39.95
C GLY A 238 -0.20 16.89 -39.55
N LEU A 239 0.80 16.37 -38.85
CA LEU A 239 2.01 17.12 -38.49
C LEU A 239 2.75 17.68 -39.70
N LYS A 240 2.89 16.89 -40.77
CA LYS A 240 3.53 17.36 -42.01
C LYS A 240 2.74 18.50 -42.64
N LYS A 241 1.40 18.38 -42.72
CA LYS A 241 0.54 19.45 -43.27
C LYS A 241 0.62 20.74 -42.44
N ALA A 242 0.81 20.62 -41.13
CA ALA A 242 1.03 21.74 -40.22
C ALA A 242 2.47 22.29 -40.25
N GLY A 243 3.38 21.72 -41.06
CA GLY A 243 4.77 22.17 -41.15
C GLY A 243 5.66 21.79 -39.96
N VAL A 244 5.18 20.94 -39.05
CA VAL A 244 5.91 20.54 -37.82
C VAL A 244 7.05 19.56 -38.12
N ILE A 245 6.88 18.71 -39.14
CA ILE A 245 7.88 17.71 -39.55
C ILE A 245 8.17 17.76 -41.05
N SER A 246 9.41 17.43 -41.43
CA SER A 246 9.82 17.31 -42.82
C SER A 246 9.26 16.04 -43.49
N GLY A 247 9.22 16.03 -44.83
CA GLY A 247 8.86 14.83 -45.59
C GLY A 247 9.78 13.63 -45.33
N LYS A 248 11.06 13.87 -44.99
CA LYS A 248 12.02 12.82 -44.60
C LYS A 248 11.68 12.22 -43.24
N GLN A 249 11.35 13.05 -42.26
CA GLN A 249 10.90 12.59 -40.93
C GLN A 249 9.59 11.80 -41.04
N LEU A 250 8.61 12.27 -41.83
CA LEU A 250 7.37 11.54 -42.09
C LEU A 250 7.66 10.13 -42.62
N LYS A 251 8.41 10.01 -43.73
CA LYS A 251 8.71 8.70 -44.34
C LYS A 251 9.46 7.77 -43.38
N LYS A 252 10.34 8.31 -42.53
CA LYS A 252 11.06 7.54 -41.50
C LYS A 252 10.09 6.99 -40.44
N ALA A 253 9.23 7.85 -39.88
CA ALA A 253 8.29 7.48 -38.82
C ALA A 253 7.13 6.58 -39.30
N GLU A 254 6.72 6.69 -40.56
CA GLU A 254 5.72 5.80 -41.17
C GLU A 254 6.27 4.37 -41.33
N LYS A 255 7.51 4.26 -41.87
CA LYS A 255 8.20 2.99 -42.11
C LYS A 255 8.73 2.31 -40.84
N GLU A 256 8.70 3.02 -39.71
CA GLU A 256 9.14 2.47 -38.44
C GLU A 256 8.28 1.28 -38.01
N LYS A 257 8.95 0.15 -37.75
CA LYS A 257 8.31 -1.06 -37.21
C LYS A 257 8.11 -0.88 -35.70
N ILE A 258 6.88 -0.55 -35.33
CA ILE A 258 6.49 -0.41 -33.92
C ILE A 258 6.43 -1.80 -33.28
N LYS A 259 7.14 -1.97 -32.17
CA LYS A 259 7.09 -3.19 -31.34
C LYS A 259 6.69 -2.77 -29.93
N LEU A 260 5.62 -3.37 -29.42
CA LEU A 260 5.20 -3.14 -28.04
C LEU A 260 6.14 -3.87 -27.09
N ASP A 261 6.46 -3.21 -25.99
CA ASP A 261 7.24 -3.76 -24.87
C ASP A 261 6.46 -3.45 -23.60
N ILE A 262 5.51 -4.34 -23.28
CA ILE A 262 4.51 -4.09 -22.25
C ILE A 262 5.16 -4.16 -20.88
N ASN A 263 5.16 -3.03 -20.17
CA ASN A 263 5.66 -2.98 -18.80
C ASN A 263 4.60 -3.56 -17.86
N GLU A 264 4.86 -4.76 -17.35
CA GLU A 264 4.08 -5.32 -16.26
C GLU A 264 4.41 -4.59 -14.95
N LYS A 265 3.39 -4.29 -14.15
CA LYS A 265 3.57 -3.58 -12.88
C LYS A 265 4.53 -4.35 -11.99
N THR A 266 5.57 -3.67 -11.51
CA THR A 266 6.52 -4.27 -10.58
C THR A 266 5.79 -4.69 -9.30
N ASN A 267 5.81 -5.98 -8.98
CA ASN A 267 5.23 -6.52 -7.75
C ASN A 267 6.07 -7.69 -7.25
N LYS A 268 7.24 -7.38 -6.70
CA LYS A 268 8.18 -8.36 -6.14
C LYS A 268 7.89 -8.59 -4.66
N TYR A 269 8.25 -9.76 -4.15
CA TYR A 269 8.19 -10.09 -2.71
C TYR A 269 6.80 -9.89 -2.08
N PRO A 270 5.77 -10.62 -2.56
CA PRO A 270 4.37 -10.39 -2.17
C PRO A 270 4.15 -10.48 -0.65
N ASP A 271 4.81 -11.40 0.05
CA ASP A 271 4.73 -11.57 1.51
C ASP A 271 5.06 -10.27 2.26
N TYR A 272 6.21 -9.67 1.91
CA TYR A 272 6.72 -8.48 2.56
C TYR A 272 5.92 -7.24 2.15
N VAL A 273 5.60 -7.11 0.85
CA VAL A 273 4.79 -5.98 0.35
C VAL A 273 3.40 -5.94 0.99
N SER A 274 2.75 -7.09 1.18
CA SER A 274 1.46 -7.16 1.88
C SER A 274 1.57 -6.62 3.30
N TYR A 275 2.62 -7.00 4.05
CA TYR A 275 2.86 -6.48 5.39
C TYR A 275 3.17 -4.97 5.40
N VAL A 276 4.00 -4.48 4.47
CA VAL A 276 4.30 -3.04 4.39
C VAL A 276 3.05 -2.19 4.13
N ASN A 277 2.08 -2.71 3.38
CA ASN A 277 0.80 -2.01 3.20
C ASN A 277 0.00 -1.90 4.52
N ASP A 278 0.02 -2.95 5.33
CA ASP A 278 -0.58 -2.94 6.68
C ASP A 278 0.17 -1.97 7.60
N GLU A 279 1.50 -2.09 7.66
CA GLU A 279 2.36 -1.22 8.46
C GLU A 279 2.25 0.25 8.04
N PHE A 280 2.06 0.56 6.74
CA PHE A 280 1.86 1.93 6.28
C PHE A 280 0.62 2.56 6.93
N THR A 281 -0.46 1.78 7.08
CA THR A 281 -1.65 2.23 7.82
C THR A 281 -1.34 2.49 9.29
N GLN A 282 -0.54 1.63 9.92
CA GLN A 282 -0.10 1.82 11.30
C GLN A 282 0.78 3.07 11.47
N LEU A 283 1.69 3.32 10.53
CA LEU A 283 2.57 4.49 10.51
C LEU A 283 1.77 5.80 10.38
N VAL A 284 0.79 5.83 9.46
CA VAL A 284 -0.13 6.97 9.34
C VAL A 284 -0.92 7.15 10.63
N SER A 285 -1.42 6.04 11.18
CA SER A 285 -2.21 6.05 12.41
C SER A 285 -1.43 6.66 13.58
N SER A 286 -0.17 6.27 13.76
CA SER A 286 0.70 6.78 14.82
C SER A 286 1.15 8.22 14.56
N SER A 287 1.57 8.53 13.34
CA SER A 287 2.10 9.86 12.98
C SER A 287 1.05 10.97 13.09
N GLU A 288 -0.21 10.64 12.78
CA GLU A 288 -1.32 11.60 12.76
C GLU A 288 -2.27 11.45 13.98
N GLY A 289 -1.92 10.61 14.95
CA GLY A 289 -2.61 10.47 16.24
C GLY A 289 -3.96 9.75 16.19
N TYR A 290 -4.22 8.96 15.15
CA TYR A 290 -5.40 8.10 15.07
C TYR A 290 -5.35 6.97 16.09
N ASP A 291 -4.16 6.45 16.40
CA ASP A 291 -3.94 5.41 17.42
C ASP A 291 -4.51 5.80 18.79
N LYS A 292 -4.14 6.98 19.30
CA LYS A 292 -4.62 7.54 20.57
C LYS A 292 -6.13 7.80 20.56
N ARG A 293 -6.69 8.13 19.40
CA ARG A 293 -8.14 8.33 19.21
C ARG A 293 -8.87 6.98 19.21
N LEU A 294 -8.31 5.96 18.58
CA LEU A 294 -8.86 4.61 18.50
C LEU A 294 -8.86 3.90 19.85
N GLU A 295 -7.85 4.11 20.68
CA GLU A 295 -7.77 3.58 22.05
C GLU A 295 -8.92 4.08 22.94
N LYS A 296 -9.28 5.36 22.80
CA LYS A 296 -10.32 6.00 23.62
C LYS A 296 -11.74 5.80 23.07
N ALA A 297 -11.87 5.35 21.83
CA ALA A 297 -13.15 5.25 21.13
C ALA A 297 -13.75 3.84 21.20
N SER A 298 -15.09 3.77 21.26
CA SER A 298 -15.86 2.54 21.21
C SER A 298 -17.03 2.65 20.23
N GLY A 299 -17.59 1.50 19.83
CA GLY A 299 -18.77 1.41 18.97
C GLY A 299 -18.65 2.22 17.66
N LYS A 300 -19.68 3.02 17.36
CA LYS A 300 -19.78 3.84 16.14
C LYS A 300 -18.65 4.87 16.00
N ALA A 301 -18.17 5.43 17.12
CA ALA A 301 -17.07 6.40 17.08
C ALA A 301 -15.77 5.76 16.59
N LYS A 302 -15.48 4.53 17.06
CA LYS A 302 -14.31 3.75 16.61
C LYS A 302 -14.39 3.45 15.11
N GLN A 303 -15.55 3.02 14.63
CA GLN A 303 -15.78 2.76 13.19
C GLN A 303 -15.57 4.02 12.34
N LYS A 304 -16.05 5.18 12.81
CA LYS A 304 -15.84 6.46 12.11
C LYS A 304 -14.36 6.81 12.01
N ILE A 305 -13.59 6.68 13.09
CA ILE A 305 -12.16 6.96 13.10
C ILE A 305 -11.40 6.00 12.17
N GLN A 306 -11.80 4.73 12.12
CA GLN A 306 -11.23 3.75 11.18
C GLN A 306 -11.50 4.12 9.72
N SER A 307 -12.72 4.59 9.40
CA SER A 307 -13.04 5.11 8.06
C SER A 307 -12.18 6.33 7.72
N GLU A 308 -12.05 7.29 8.64
CA GLU A 308 -11.22 8.48 8.43
C GLU A 308 -9.74 8.12 8.20
N LEU A 309 -9.22 7.13 8.94
CA LEU A 309 -7.86 6.62 8.74
C LEU A 309 -7.71 5.96 7.36
N SER A 310 -8.67 5.12 6.96
CA SER A 310 -8.67 4.49 5.64
C SER A 310 -8.71 5.52 4.50
N ASP A 311 -9.55 6.54 4.62
CA ASP A 311 -9.64 7.65 3.65
C ASP A 311 -8.33 8.43 3.60
N ARG A 312 -7.68 8.64 4.75
CA ARG A 312 -6.39 9.33 4.83
C ARG A 312 -5.27 8.54 4.16
N VAL A 313 -5.16 7.24 4.43
CA VAL A 313 -4.22 6.34 3.78
C VAL A 313 -4.43 6.32 2.27
N SER A 314 -5.68 6.19 1.83
CA SER A 314 -6.07 6.24 0.42
C SER A 314 -5.66 7.56 -0.24
N THR A 315 -5.90 8.69 0.43
CA THR A 315 -5.50 10.02 -0.06
C THR A 315 -3.98 10.13 -0.24
N LEU A 316 -3.19 9.69 0.75
CA LEU A 316 -1.73 9.71 0.65
C LEU A 316 -1.22 8.85 -0.52
N LEU A 317 -1.79 7.66 -0.72
CA LEU A 317 -1.42 6.81 -1.84
C LEU A 317 -1.80 7.43 -3.20
N LYS A 318 -2.92 8.15 -3.27
CA LYS A 318 -3.37 8.88 -4.47
C LYS A 318 -2.54 10.13 -4.76
N ASP A 319 -2.05 10.82 -3.74
CA ASP A 319 -1.18 11.99 -3.91
C ASP A 319 0.22 11.60 -4.45
N GLY A 320 0.58 10.32 -4.32
CA GLY A 320 1.87 9.76 -4.76
C GLY A 320 2.93 9.89 -3.67
N VAL A 321 3.33 8.74 -3.11
CA VAL A 321 4.38 8.66 -2.09
C VAL A 321 5.45 7.65 -2.47
N LYS A 322 6.63 7.80 -1.89
CA LYS A 322 7.72 6.82 -1.94
C LYS A 322 7.91 6.21 -0.55
N ILE A 323 7.62 4.92 -0.42
CA ILE A 323 7.77 4.12 0.79
C ILE A 323 9.13 3.42 0.72
N TYR A 324 10.06 3.79 1.59
CA TYR A 324 11.38 3.16 1.66
C TYR A 324 11.39 2.12 2.76
N THR A 325 11.81 0.90 2.44
CA THR A 325 11.76 -0.24 3.35
C THR A 325 13.15 -0.76 3.71
N ALA A 326 13.25 -1.53 4.78
CA ALA A 326 14.46 -2.24 5.17
C ALA A 326 14.59 -3.61 4.49
N LEU A 327 13.73 -3.92 3.51
CA LEU A 327 13.71 -5.18 2.80
C LEU A 327 15.12 -5.52 2.31
N ASN A 328 15.60 -6.70 2.69
CA ASN A 328 16.79 -7.31 2.14
C ASN A 328 16.35 -8.39 1.14
N PRO A 329 16.45 -8.13 -0.18
CA PRO A 329 16.06 -9.08 -1.23
C PRO A 329 16.64 -10.49 -1.06
N TYR A 330 17.91 -10.58 -0.66
CA TYR A 330 18.58 -11.86 -0.46
C TYR A 330 17.94 -12.64 0.68
N MET A 331 17.81 -12.02 1.87
CA MET A 331 17.21 -12.67 3.03
C MET A 331 15.72 -12.99 2.82
N GLN A 332 14.99 -12.13 2.10
CA GLN A 332 13.60 -12.38 1.73
C GLN A 332 13.46 -13.63 0.86
N ASN A 333 14.32 -13.79 -0.15
CA ASN A 333 14.32 -14.99 -0.99
C ASN A 333 14.70 -16.24 -0.19
N GLN A 334 15.66 -16.13 0.73
CA GLN A 334 16.06 -17.26 1.58
C GLN A 334 14.90 -17.72 2.47
N VAL A 335 14.23 -16.81 3.19
CA VAL A 335 13.14 -17.21 4.10
C VAL A 335 11.97 -17.84 3.35
N VAL A 336 11.57 -17.26 2.20
CA VAL A 336 10.49 -17.82 1.37
C VAL A 336 10.87 -19.21 0.83
N ALA A 337 12.09 -19.35 0.31
CA ALA A 337 12.57 -20.64 -0.19
C ALA A 337 12.60 -21.71 0.92
N GLN A 338 13.09 -21.36 2.12
CA GLN A 338 13.16 -22.31 3.23
C GLN A 338 11.78 -22.70 3.76
N VAL A 339 10.83 -21.76 3.83
CA VAL A 339 9.43 -22.08 4.18
C VAL A 339 8.83 -23.06 3.16
N ASN A 340 8.99 -22.81 1.85
CA ASN A 340 8.45 -23.69 0.81
C ASN A 340 9.11 -25.08 0.81
N GLN A 341 10.44 -25.15 0.93
CA GLN A 341 11.20 -26.40 0.86
C GLN A 341 10.98 -27.30 2.09
N ASN A 342 10.83 -26.72 3.28
CA ASN A 342 10.73 -27.49 4.52
C ASN A 342 9.28 -27.79 4.94
N LEU A 343 8.28 -27.34 4.17
CA LEU A 343 6.86 -27.63 4.43
C LEU A 343 6.17 -28.39 3.26
N PRO A 344 6.72 -29.53 2.78
CA PRO A 344 6.10 -30.28 1.68
C PRO A 344 4.73 -30.89 2.03
N TYR A 345 4.35 -30.87 3.31
CA TYR A 345 3.18 -31.55 3.84
C TYR A 345 1.86 -30.85 3.45
N ALA A 346 0.86 -31.64 3.04
CA ALA A 346 -0.46 -31.14 2.70
C ALA A 346 -1.19 -30.60 3.95
N GLY A 347 -1.85 -29.44 3.82
CA GLY A 347 -2.59 -28.80 4.91
C GLY A 347 -1.74 -28.18 6.02
N VAL A 348 -0.41 -28.32 5.97
CA VAL A 348 0.52 -27.67 6.89
C VAL A 348 0.99 -26.35 6.28
N GLN A 349 1.05 -25.35 7.14
CA GLN A 349 1.43 -23.99 6.85
C GLN A 349 2.49 -23.49 7.84
N GLY A 350 3.07 -22.34 7.55
CA GLY A 350 4.02 -21.69 8.44
C GLY A 350 4.00 -20.18 8.27
N GLY A 351 4.78 -19.50 9.10
CA GLY A 351 4.99 -18.06 9.02
C GLY A 351 6.33 -17.71 9.68
N ALA A 352 7.06 -16.79 9.09
CA ALA A 352 8.38 -16.41 9.57
C ALA A 352 8.63 -14.91 9.44
N ALA A 353 9.34 -14.34 10.41
CA ALA A 353 9.81 -12.95 10.38
C ALA A 353 11.29 -12.90 10.76
N VAL A 354 12.06 -12.08 10.05
CA VAL A 354 13.49 -11.85 10.30
C VAL A 354 13.71 -10.38 10.57
N ILE A 355 14.31 -10.09 11.71
CA ILE A 355 14.60 -8.73 12.18
C ILE A 355 16.11 -8.60 12.33
N ASN A 356 16.70 -7.54 11.76
CA ASN A 356 17.99 -7.04 12.20
C ASN A 356 17.76 -6.30 13.52
N HIS A 357 18.12 -6.92 14.64
CA HIS A 357 17.83 -6.36 15.96
C HIS A 357 18.73 -5.17 16.29
N GLN A 358 19.90 -5.03 15.66
CA GLN A 358 20.79 -3.90 15.87
C GLN A 358 20.24 -2.61 15.24
N THR A 359 19.52 -2.73 14.11
CA THR A 359 18.92 -1.59 13.41
C THR A 359 17.42 -1.45 13.65
N HIS A 360 16.80 -2.36 14.41
CA HIS A 360 15.35 -2.45 14.65
C HIS A 360 14.55 -2.50 13.35
N GLN A 361 15.02 -3.31 12.40
CA GLN A 361 14.43 -3.38 11.06
C GLN A 361 13.95 -4.78 10.74
N ILE A 362 12.70 -4.89 10.30
CA ILE A 362 12.15 -6.11 9.71
C ILE A 362 12.74 -6.20 8.30
N ILE A 363 13.63 -7.16 8.05
CA ILE A 363 14.37 -7.24 6.78
C ILE A 363 13.84 -8.31 5.83
N ALA A 364 13.06 -9.27 6.36
CA ALA A 364 12.41 -10.31 5.59
C ALA A 364 11.20 -10.88 6.35
N LEU A 365 10.18 -11.31 5.61
CA LEU A 365 8.93 -11.82 6.14
C LEU A 365 8.31 -12.81 5.16
N SER A 366 7.89 -13.99 5.63
CA SER A 366 7.18 -14.98 4.82
C SER A 366 5.82 -15.30 5.44
N GLY A 367 4.76 -15.09 4.66
CA GLY A 367 3.37 -15.28 5.06
C GLY A 367 2.86 -16.72 4.98
N GLY A 368 3.66 -17.62 4.43
CA GLY A 368 3.41 -19.04 4.42
C GLY A 368 3.90 -19.73 3.16
N LYS A 369 3.55 -21.01 3.05
CA LYS A 369 3.92 -21.81 1.90
C LYS A 369 3.11 -21.36 0.69
N ASP A 370 3.81 -21.19 -0.44
CA ASP A 370 3.25 -20.79 -1.73
C ASP A 370 2.39 -19.50 -1.62
N TYR A 371 2.87 -18.52 -0.85
CA TYR A 371 2.15 -17.27 -0.58
C TYR A 371 1.96 -16.43 -1.85
N HIS A 372 0.72 -16.02 -2.11
CA HIS A 372 0.39 -15.02 -3.12
C HIS A 372 -0.05 -13.72 -2.46
N LYS A 373 0.12 -12.59 -3.17
CA LYS A 373 -0.26 -11.28 -2.64
C LYS A 373 -1.74 -11.27 -2.26
N TYR A 374 -2.04 -10.75 -1.07
CA TYR A 374 -3.36 -10.74 -0.42
C TYR A 374 -3.86 -12.07 0.14
N ASP A 375 -3.08 -13.15 0.07
CA ASP A 375 -3.35 -14.33 0.90
C ASP A 375 -3.20 -13.99 2.38
N PHE A 376 -3.79 -14.82 3.22
CA PHE A 376 -3.64 -14.75 4.68
C PHE A 376 -2.16 -14.92 5.07
N ASN A 377 -1.55 -13.83 5.54
CA ASN A 377 -0.14 -13.77 5.87
C ASN A 377 0.09 -14.17 7.33
N ARG A 378 0.52 -15.41 7.53
CA ARG A 378 0.66 -16.02 8.85
C ARG A 378 1.76 -15.41 9.70
N ALA A 379 2.70 -14.65 9.13
CA ALA A 379 3.74 -14.00 9.93
C ALA A 379 3.19 -12.89 10.83
N TYR A 380 2.14 -12.18 10.42
CA TYR A 380 1.58 -11.05 11.19
C TYR A 380 0.06 -11.11 11.41
N GLN A 381 -0.65 -12.04 10.76
CA GLN A 381 -2.11 -12.18 10.90
C GLN A 381 -2.53 -13.44 11.67
N ALA A 382 -1.66 -14.46 11.77
CA ALA A 382 -1.98 -15.70 12.48
C ALA A 382 -1.57 -15.61 13.96
N TYR A 383 -2.56 -15.33 14.82
CA TYR A 383 -2.39 -15.40 16.27
C TYR A 383 -2.48 -16.86 16.72
N ARG A 384 -1.41 -17.35 17.37
CA ARG A 384 -1.24 -18.75 17.76
C ARG A 384 -0.64 -18.84 19.15
N GLN A 385 -1.01 -19.87 19.90
CA GLN A 385 -0.44 -20.07 21.23
C GLN A 385 1.08 -20.30 21.10
N PRO A 386 1.94 -19.49 21.75
CA PRO A 386 3.39 -19.57 21.61
C PRO A 386 4.00 -20.85 22.22
N GLY A 387 3.21 -21.57 23.03
CA GLY A 387 3.69 -22.67 23.85
C GLY A 387 4.87 -22.23 24.72
N SER A 388 5.82 -23.15 24.94
CA SER A 388 7.03 -22.87 25.73
C SER A 388 7.98 -21.80 25.16
N SER A 389 7.71 -21.21 23.99
CA SER A 389 8.51 -20.09 23.48
C SER A 389 8.24 -18.78 24.24
N ILE A 390 7.21 -18.69 25.08
CA ILE A 390 6.99 -17.50 25.94
C ILE A 390 7.89 -17.46 27.19
N LYS A 391 8.37 -18.63 27.65
CA LYS A 391 9.09 -18.81 28.93
C LYS A 391 10.24 -17.82 29.18
N PRO A 392 11.08 -17.44 28.19
CA PRO A 392 12.15 -16.48 28.42
C PRO A 392 11.64 -15.09 28.79
N LEU A 393 10.50 -14.68 28.20
CA LEU A 393 9.91 -13.35 28.39
C LEU A 393 9.03 -13.29 29.64
N LEU A 394 8.24 -14.33 29.90
CA LEU A 394 7.22 -14.31 30.96
C LEU A 394 7.67 -14.95 32.29
N ASP A 395 8.52 -15.98 32.26
CA ASP A 395 8.85 -16.71 33.49
C ASP A 395 10.30 -16.45 33.93
N TYR A 396 11.25 -16.90 33.10
CA TYR A 396 12.67 -16.96 33.48
C TYR A 396 13.30 -15.57 33.54
N GLY A 397 13.00 -14.69 32.57
CA GLY A 397 13.47 -13.31 32.57
C GLY A 397 13.03 -12.56 33.83
N PRO A 398 11.72 -12.46 34.10
CA PRO A 398 11.20 -11.80 35.30
C PRO A 398 11.74 -12.39 36.61
N TYR A 399 11.90 -13.71 36.68
CA TYR A 399 12.44 -14.37 37.86
C TYR A 399 13.90 -14.06 38.11
N ILE A 400 14.73 -14.11 37.08
CA ILE A 400 16.15 -13.75 37.18
C ILE A 400 16.30 -12.27 37.53
N GLU A 401 15.51 -11.39 36.92
CA GLU A 401 15.51 -9.96 37.22
C GLU A 401 15.13 -9.69 38.68
N LYS A 402 14.08 -10.35 39.18
CA LYS A 402 13.58 -10.15 40.55
C LYS A 402 14.49 -10.74 41.62
N THR A 403 15.13 -11.89 41.34
CA THR A 403 15.83 -12.67 42.37
C THR A 403 17.35 -12.64 42.26
N GLY A 404 17.90 -12.23 41.11
CA GLY A 404 19.32 -12.37 40.81
C GLY A 404 19.77 -13.81 40.60
N ALA A 405 18.84 -14.76 40.38
CA ALA A 405 19.18 -16.15 40.08
C ALA A 405 20.06 -16.27 38.82
N THR A 406 20.82 -17.36 38.74
CA THR A 406 21.72 -17.66 37.62
C THR A 406 21.32 -18.98 36.96
N PRO A 407 21.79 -19.32 35.75
CA PRO A 407 21.55 -20.61 35.11
C PRO A 407 21.89 -21.81 36.00
N HIS A 408 22.80 -21.66 36.96
CA HIS A 408 23.20 -22.70 37.92
C HIS A 408 22.33 -22.78 39.18
N SER A 409 21.51 -21.75 39.45
CA SER A 409 20.54 -21.78 40.54
C SER A 409 19.61 -22.97 40.42
N LYS A 410 19.22 -23.53 41.57
CA LYS A 410 18.40 -24.74 41.64
C LYS A 410 16.91 -24.42 41.64
N ILE A 411 16.13 -25.25 40.95
CA ILE A 411 14.68 -25.21 40.93
C ILE A 411 14.14 -26.63 41.05
N ASP A 412 13.05 -26.77 41.80
CA ASP A 412 12.32 -28.02 41.89
C ASP A 412 11.55 -28.26 40.57
N ALA A 413 11.74 -29.42 39.94
CA ALA A 413 11.04 -29.85 38.73
C ALA A 413 10.08 -31.02 38.98
N SER A 414 9.78 -31.29 40.25
CA SER A 414 8.79 -32.28 40.66
C SER A 414 7.37 -31.80 40.36
N LYS A 415 6.38 -32.68 40.61
CA LYS A 415 4.96 -32.40 40.39
C LYS A 415 4.59 -31.10 41.10
N PHE A 416 3.92 -30.21 40.39
CA PHE A 416 3.41 -28.96 40.92
C PHE A 416 1.87 -29.05 40.95
N CYS A 417 1.28 -28.60 42.04
CA CYS A 417 -0.15 -28.39 42.18
C CYS A 417 -0.35 -27.09 42.96
N SER A 418 -1.18 -26.19 42.43
CA SER A 418 -1.61 -24.97 43.12
C SER A 418 -3.11 -24.82 42.95
N ALA A 419 -3.85 -24.79 44.07
CA ALA A 419 -5.30 -24.95 44.09
C ALA A 419 -5.74 -26.13 43.20
N ASP A 420 -6.59 -25.89 42.20
CA ASP A 420 -7.11 -26.92 41.28
C ASP A 420 -6.23 -27.14 40.03
N TYR A 421 -5.09 -26.46 39.93
CA TYR A 421 -4.21 -26.55 38.76
C TYR A 421 -2.99 -27.43 39.03
N CYS A 422 -3.01 -28.67 38.50
CA CYS A 422 -1.95 -29.67 38.60
C CYS A 422 -1.36 -30.02 37.22
N PRO A 423 -0.49 -29.17 36.65
CA PRO A 423 0.18 -29.44 35.37
C PRO A 423 1.08 -30.68 35.43
N GLN A 424 1.18 -31.40 34.31
CA GLN A 424 2.14 -32.48 34.13
C GLN A 424 3.30 -32.05 33.22
N ASN A 425 4.49 -32.63 33.44
CA ASN A 425 5.58 -32.52 32.49
C ASN A 425 5.26 -33.37 31.25
N TYR A 426 5.72 -32.94 30.08
CA TYR A 426 5.41 -33.58 28.79
C TYR A 426 5.59 -35.12 28.76
N ASN A 427 6.62 -35.67 29.44
CA ASN A 427 6.87 -37.12 29.49
C ASN A 427 6.24 -37.84 30.71
N ASN A 428 5.39 -37.18 31.50
CA ASN A 428 4.92 -37.64 32.82
C ASN A 428 6.05 -37.99 33.82
N ARG A 429 7.29 -37.63 33.49
CA ARG A 429 8.45 -37.83 34.36
C ARG A 429 8.47 -36.77 35.45
N THR A 430 8.66 -37.24 36.68
CA THR A 430 8.98 -36.38 37.81
C THR A 430 10.48 -36.20 37.83
N TYR A 431 10.92 -34.95 37.75
CA TYR A 431 12.33 -34.60 37.92
C TYR A 431 12.50 -34.11 39.36
N GLY A 432 13.66 -34.38 39.97
CA GLY A 432 14.00 -33.78 41.26
C GLY A 432 14.40 -32.31 41.11
N THR A 433 15.23 -31.85 42.01
CA THR A 433 15.85 -30.52 41.90
C THR A 433 16.86 -30.49 40.75
N VAL A 434 16.68 -29.57 39.81
CA VAL A 434 17.57 -29.36 38.64
C VAL A 434 18.08 -27.92 38.60
N THR A 435 19.03 -27.61 37.73
CA THR A 435 19.42 -26.21 37.49
C THR A 435 18.38 -25.48 36.63
N LEU A 436 18.31 -24.15 36.74
CA LEU A 436 17.49 -23.33 35.84
C LEU A 436 17.84 -23.57 34.38
N GLU A 437 19.14 -23.70 34.05
CA GLU A 437 19.59 -24.04 32.71
C GLU A 437 19.01 -25.37 32.24
N THR A 438 19.05 -26.42 33.08
CA THR A 438 18.52 -27.74 32.73
C THR A 438 17.02 -27.69 32.48
N ALA A 439 16.28 -27.03 33.38
CA ALA A 439 14.84 -26.86 33.25
C ALA A 439 14.46 -26.07 31.98
N PHE A 440 15.21 -25.01 31.67
CA PHE A 440 14.99 -24.17 30.50
C PHE A 440 15.34 -24.90 29.20
N LYS A 441 16.50 -25.56 29.16
CA LYS A 441 17.06 -26.29 28.02
C LYS A 441 16.16 -27.42 27.55
N TYR A 442 15.61 -28.19 28.50
CA TYR A 442 14.65 -29.27 28.23
C TYR A 442 13.19 -28.83 28.34
N SER A 443 12.95 -27.53 28.55
CA SER A 443 11.64 -26.92 28.53
C SER A 443 10.63 -27.50 29.52
N TYR A 444 11.06 -27.89 30.72
CA TYR A 444 10.18 -28.48 31.73
C TYR A 444 9.03 -27.54 32.12
N ASN A 445 7.86 -28.10 32.40
CA ASN A 445 6.63 -27.34 32.64
C ASN A 445 6.49 -26.92 34.10
N THR A 446 6.70 -27.85 35.04
CA THR A 446 6.51 -27.56 36.46
C THR A 446 7.46 -26.50 37.00
N PRO A 447 8.74 -26.39 36.59
CA PRO A 447 9.59 -25.27 36.99
C PRO A 447 9.08 -23.92 36.48
N ALA A 448 8.63 -23.83 35.23
CA ALA A 448 8.16 -22.57 34.63
C ALA A 448 6.95 -22.00 35.39
N ILE A 449 5.99 -22.87 35.71
CA ILE A 449 4.80 -22.48 36.49
C ILE A 449 5.19 -22.06 37.91
N ARG A 450 6.06 -22.84 38.57
CA ARG A 450 6.55 -22.54 39.92
C ARG A 450 7.37 -21.23 39.94
N ILE A 451 8.07 -20.92 38.87
CA ILE A 451 8.79 -19.67 38.68
C ILE A 451 7.79 -18.50 38.58
N MET A 452 6.80 -18.59 37.68
CA MET A 452 5.79 -17.55 37.50
C MET A 452 4.99 -17.31 38.78
N ASP A 453 4.62 -18.37 39.50
CA ASP A 453 3.93 -18.32 40.80
C ASP A 453 4.75 -17.53 41.84
N ARG A 454 6.06 -17.78 41.94
CA ARG A 454 6.97 -17.04 42.83
C ARG A 454 7.19 -15.58 42.42
N VAL A 455 7.20 -15.29 41.13
CA VAL A 455 7.27 -13.90 40.62
C VAL A 455 5.97 -13.17 40.96
N GLY A 456 4.85 -13.86 40.85
CA GLY A 456 3.49 -13.33 40.88
C GLY A 456 3.01 -13.04 39.46
N VAL A 457 1.83 -13.55 39.10
CA VAL A 457 1.26 -13.46 37.74
C VAL A 457 1.27 -12.04 37.19
N ASN A 458 0.71 -11.07 37.91
CA ASN A 458 0.65 -9.68 37.45
C ASN A 458 2.04 -9.08 37.24
N LYS A 459 3.00 -9.40 38.12
CA LYS A 459 4.37 -8.91 38.00
C LYS A 459 5.12 -9.55 36.84
N ALA A 460 4.86 -10.82 36.54
CA ALA A 460 5.39 -11.49 35.36
C ALA A 460 4.85 -10.84 34.07
N PHE A 461 3.55 -10.59 34.03
CA PHE A 461 2.89 -9.96 32.88
C PHE A 461 3.32 -8.51 32.63
N SER A 462 3.73 -7.75 33.65
CA SER A 462 4.20 -6.38 33.43
C SER A 462 5.51 -6.30 32.64
N TYR A 463 6.28 -7.38 32.53
CA TYR A 463 7.42 -7.46 31.60
C TYR A 463 7.00 -7.65 30.14
N LEU A 464 5.74 -8.01 29.87
CA LEU A 464 5.22 -8.12 28.51
C LEU A 464 4.60 -6.81 28.00
N GLU A 465 4.26 -5.87 28.89
CA GLU A 465 3.62 -4.59 28.54
C GLU A 465 4.38 -3.80 27.46
N PRO A 466 5.74 -3.68 27.51
CA PRO A 466 6.48 -2.93 26.49
C PRO A 466 6.36 -3.49 25.08
N PHE A 467 6.02 -4.78 24.92
CA PHE A 467 5.92 -5.42 23.61
C PHE A 467 4.59 -5.18 22.90
N HIS A 468 3.57 -4.68 23.62
CA HIS A 468 2.25 -4.35 23.08
C HIS A 468 1.59 -5.50 22.27
N PHE A 469 1.62 -6.74 22.78
CA PHE A 469 0.93 -7.88 22.14
C PHE A 469 -0.56 -7.59 21.93
N ALA A 470 -1.00 -7.57 20.67
CA ALA A 470 -2.25 -6.95 20.24
C ALA A 470 -3.52 -7.69 20.71
N LYS A 471 -3.39 -8.98 21.07
CA LYS A 471 -4.51 -9.85 21.43
C LYS A 471 -4.43 -10.41 22.85
N LEU A 472 -3.59 -9.82 23.70
CA LEU A 472 -3.55 -10.15 25.12
C LEU A 472 -4.84 -9.69 25.80
N VAL A 473 -5.46 -10.55 26.61
CA VAL A 473 -6.70 -10.24 27.34
C VAL A 473 -6.55 -10.52 28.84
N SER A 474 -7.42 -9.95 29.67
CA SER A 474 -7.38 -10.14 31.12
C SER A 474 -7.51 -11.60 31.55
N ALA A 475 -8.21 -12.44 30.77
CA ALA A 475 -8.33 -13.88 31.01
C ALA A 475 -6.98 -14.64 30.91
N ASP A 476 -5.96 -14.04 30.29
CA ASP A 476 -4.64 -14.64 30.17
C ASP A 476 -3.79 -14.52 31.46
N TYR A 477 -4.20 -13.66 32.41
CA TYR A 477 -3.47 -13.39 33.66
C TYR A 477 -3.65 -14.54 34.66
N ARG A 478 -3.06 -15.69 34.35
CA ARG A 478 -3.15 -16.94 35.11
C ARG A 478 -1.96 -17.86 34.84
N LEU A 479 -1.70 -18.80 35.76
CA LEU A 479 -0.54 -19.71 35.70
C LEU A 479 -0.38 -20.51 34.38
N PRO A 480 -1.45 -20.96 33.68
CA PRO A 480 -1.31 -21.60 32.38
C PRO A 480 -0.54 -20.79 31.32
N ALA A 481 -0.49 -19.46 31.45
CA ALA A 481 0.27 -18.61 30.54
C ALA A 481 1.79 -18.89 30.58
N ALA A 482 2.33 -19.39 31.71
CA ALA A 482 3.74 -19.83 31.82
C ALA A 482 4.11 -20.92 30.79
N LEU A 483 3.11 -21.65 30.28
CA LEU A 483 3.31 -22.68 29.27
C LEU A 483 2.87 -22.24 27.87
N GLY A 484 2.47 -20.98 27.70
CA GLY A 484 1.92 -20.46 26.45
C GLY A 484 0.41 -20.62 26.29
N GLY A 485 -0.32 -20.92 27.37
CA GLY A 485 -1.79 -21.07 27.38
C GLY A 485 -2.54 -19.74 27.32
N PHE A 486 -2.44 -19.04 26.20
CA PHE A 486 -3.12 -17.77 25.91
C PHE A 486 -4.45 -17.99 25.18
N THR A 487 -5.39 -17.07 25.39
CA THR A 487 -6.72 -17.09 24.76
C THR A 487 -6.62 -16.96 23.24
N ASN A 488 -5.82 -16.00 22.76
CA ASN A 488 -5.61 -15.75 21.32
C ASN A 488 -4.17 -16.09 20.87
N GLY A 489 -3.18 -15.92 21.76
CA GLY A 489 -1.77 -16.09 21.44
C GLY A 489 -1.15 -14.89 20.73
N MET A 490 -0.08 -15.14 19.98
CA MET A 490 0.76 -14.12 19.34
C MET A 490 1.09 -14.53 17.91
N THR A 491 1.45 -13.56 17.10
CA THR A 491 1.95 -13.78 15.75
C THR A 491 3.46 -14.06 15.75
N PRO A 492 3.99 -14.70 14.70
CA PRO A 492 5.44 -14.84 14.52
C PRO A 492 6.20 -13.52 14.57
N LEU A 493 5.65 -12.46 13.98
CA LEU A 493 6.27 -11.15 14.01
C LEU A 493 6.30 -10.56 15.43
N GLU A 494 5.20 -10.63 16.18
CA GLU A 494 5.15 -10.16 17.58
C GLU A 494 6.19 -10.87 18.46
N MET A 495 6.24 -12.20 18.38
CA MET A 495 7.21 -12.99 19.14
C MET A 495 8.65 -12.66 18.73
N THR A 496 8.90 -12.48 17.43
CA THR A 496 10.23 -12.11 16.92
C THR A 496 10.65 -10.73 17.42
N ASN A 497 9.73 -9.75 17.38
CA ASN A 497 9.98 -8.38 17.82
C ASN A 497 10.28 -8.35 19.33
N ALA A 498 9.51 -9.05 20.16
CA ALA A 498 9.79 -9.15 21.59
C ALA A 498 11.17 -9.78 21.90
N TYR A 499 11.58 -10.80 21.14
CA TYR A 499 12.88 -11.45 21.30
C TYR A 499 14.08 -10.56 20.95
N THR A 500 13.88 -9.44 20.24
CA THR A 500 14.96 -8.46 19.97
C THR A 500 15.56 -7.90 21.26
N THR A 501 14.80 -7.89 22.37
CA THR A 501 15.30 -7.51 23.69
C THR A 501 16.56 -8.30 24.07
N PHE A 502 16.60 -9.59 23.70
CA PHE A 502 17.74 -10.46 23.99
C PHE A 502 18.97 -10.19 23.10
N GLY A 503 18.75 -9.63 21.91
CA GLY A 503 19.82 -9.14 21.03
C GLY A 503 20.45 -7.85 21.55
N ASN A 504 19.64 -7.02 22.22
CA ASN A 504 19.98 -5.63 22.54
C ASN A 504 20.13 -5.38 24.05
N ASN A 505 20.80 -6.31 24.76
CA ASN A 505 21.14 -6.16 26.18
C ASN A 505 19.94 -5.87 27.10
N GLY A 506 18.75 -6.39 26.75
CA GLY A 506 17.52 -6.21 27.50
C GLY A 506 16.73 -4.94 27.14
N VAL A 507 17.17 -4.17 26.15
CA VAL A 507 16.45 -3.02 25.59
C VAL A 507 15.54 -3.48 24.46
N TYR A 508 14.27 -3.10 24.52
CA TYR A 508 13.31 -3.28 23.44
C TYR A 508 13.07 -1.96 22.71
N THR A 509 13.08 -2.01 21.39
CA THR A 509 12.60 -0.94 20.53
C THR A 509 11.77 -1.59 19.42
N PRO A 510 10.54 -1.11 19.14
CA PRO A 510 9.72 -1.61 18.04
C PRO A 510 10.53 -1.70 16.74
N SER A 511 10.47 -2.86 16.10
CA SER A 511 11.08 -3.07 14.79
C SER A 511 10.10 -2.78 13.66
N HIS A 512 10.58 -2.14 12.60
CA HIS A 512 9.75 -1.66 11.48
C HIS A 512 10.27 -2.12 10.12
N ALA A 513 9.36 -2.38 9.16
CA ALA A 513 9.72 -2.63 7.77
C ALA A 513 9.90 -1.32 6.99
N ILE A 514 9.09 -0.30 7.26
CA ILE A 514 9.18 1.05 6.69
C ILE A 514 10.23 1.86 7.45
N THR A 515 11.22 2.36 6.73
CA THR A 515 12.25 3.26 7.29
C THR A 515 11.84 4.73 7.22
N LYS A 516 11.16 5.12 6.14
CA LYS A 516 10.58 6.46 5.92
C LYS A 516 9.62 6.47 4.75
N VAL A 517 8.76 7.48 4.71
CA VAL A 517 7.91 7.80 3.55
C VAL A 517 8.18 9.23 3.11
N THR A 518 8.38 9.44 1.81
CA THR A 518 8.53 10.77 1.21
C THR A 518 7.41 11.07 0.23
N ASP A 519 7.18 12.35 -0.05
CA ASP A 519 6.47 12.74 -1.27
C ASP A 519 7.30 12.38 -2.52
N LEU A 520 6.73 12.57 -3.71
CA LEU A 520 7.45 12.31 -4.98
C LEU A 520 8.67 13.23 -5.18
N LYS A 521 8.70 14.40 -4.51
CA LYS A 521 9.80 15.39 -4.56
C LYS A 521 10.95 15.04 -3.61
N GLY A 522 10.78 14.05 -2.73
CA GLY A 522 11.79 13.56 -1.80
C GLY A 522 11.70 14.15 -0.38
N LYS A 523 10.71 15.00 -0.08
CA LYS A 523 10.49 15.50 1.29
C LYS A 523 9.92 14.38 2.15
N THR A 524 10.54 14.10 3.29
CA THR A 524 10.01 13.11 4.25
C THR A 524 8.71 13.63 4.86
N ILE A 525 7.66 12.80 4.80
CA ILE A 525 6.33 13.13 5.30
C ILE A 525 5.91 12.24 6.48
N LEU A 526 6.41 10.99 6.54
CA LEU A 526 6.14 10.08 7.65
C LEU A 526 7.41 9.31 8.03
N LYS A 527 7.59 9.09 9.34
CA LYS A 527 8.68 8.31 9.93
C LYS A 527 8.27 7.91 11.35
N TRP A 528 8.60 6.69 11.74
CA TRP A 528 8.42 6.21 13.12
C TRP A 528 9.21 7.05 14.12
N LYS A 529 8.66 7.17 15.33
CA LYS A 529 9.21 7.93 16.46
C LYS A 529 9.12 7.08 17.72
N ASP A 530 9.84 5.97 17.71
CA ASP A 530 9.79 5.00 18.79
C ASP A 530 10.75 5.38 19.91
N GLU A 531 10.34 5.07 21.13
CA GLU A 531 11.15 5.25 22.32
C GLU A 531 11.61 3.89 22.85
N PRO A 532 12.92 3.71 23.13
CA PRO A 532 13.44 2.46 23.66
C PRO A 532 12.92 2.23 25.10
N SER A 533 12.68 0.96 25.43
CA SER A 533 12.25 0.52 26.76
C SER A 533 13.21 -0.51 27.33
N GLN A 534 13.78 -0.26 28.51
CA GLN A 534 14.59 -1.25 29.22
C GLN A 534 13.66 -2.29 29.87
N VAL A 535 13.63 -3.51 29.33
CA VAL A 535 12.78 -4.60 29.84
C VAL A 535 13.51 -5.44 30.89
N PHE A 536 14.75 -5.82 30.59
CA PHE A 536 15.60 -6.63 31.48
C PHE A 536 16.94 -5.96 31.69
N SER A 537 17.55 -6.09 32.87
CA SER A 537 18.92 -5.62 33.05
C SER A 537 19.91 -6.37 32.14
N VAL A 538 21.05 -5.75 31.84
CA VAL A 538 22.15 -6.39 31.08
C VAL A 538 22.54 -7.72 31.71
N ARG A 539 22.56 -7.79 33.05
CA ARG A 539 22.84 -9.03 33.80
C ARG A 539 21.83 -10.12 33.46
N THR A 540 20.53 -9.84 33.63
CA THR A 540 19.46 -10.81 33.32
C THR A 540 19.52 -11.25 31.87
N ASN A 541 19.75 -10.30 30.96
CA ASN A 541 19.89 -10.58 29.54
C ASN A 541 21.00 -11.61 29.26
N MET A 542 22.19 -11.43 29.85
CA MET A 542 23.30 -12.37 29.70
C MET A 542 22.93 -13.78 30.20
N GLN A 543 22.26 -13.89 31.36
CA GLN A 543 21.84 -15.18 31.91
C GLN A 543 20.81 -15.89 30.99
N ILE A 544 19.85 -15.14 30.44
CA ILE A 544 18.87 -15.70 29.50
C ILE A 544 19.55 -16.15 28.20
N LYS A 545 20.46 -15.34 27.64
CA LYS A 545 21.23 -15.72 26.45
C LYS A 545 22.05 -17.00 26.67
N GLU A 546 22.66 -17.16 27.83
CA GLU A 546 23.39 -18.38 28.18
C GLU A 546 22.47 -19.61 28.13
N MET A 547 21.27 -19.54 28.73
CA MET A 547 20.30 -20.63 28.69
C MET A 547 19.74 -20.88 27.28
N MET A 548 19.50 -19.83 26.48
CA MET A 548 19.09 -19.94 25.07
C MET A 548 20.16 -20.61 24.20
N LYS A 549 21.45 -20.34 24.46
CA LYS A 549 22.55 -21.05 23.82
C LYS A 549 22.57 -22.53 24.21
N ALA A 550 22.27 -22.86 25.46
CA ALA A 550 22.20 -24.25 25.93
C ALA A 550 21.07 -25.05 25.23
N VAL A 551 19.91 -24.42 24.96
CA VAL A 551 18.81 -25.00 24.18
C VAL A 551 19.27 -25.48 22.80
N VAL A 552 20.04 -24.66 22.10
CA VAL A 552 20.53 -24.97 20.74
C VAL A 552 21.73 -25.91 20.77
N LYS A 553 22.59 -25.84 21.79
CA LYS A 553 23.78 -26.70 21.90
C LYS A 553 23.44 -28.17 22.20
N SER A 554 22.49 -28.40 23.12
CA SER A 554 22.22 -29.75 23.64
C SER A 554 20.78 -29.99 24.11
N GLY A 555 19.87 -29.04 23.87
CA GLY A 555 18.48 -29.11 24.28
C GLY A 555 17.50 -29.34 23.15
N THR A 556 16.27 -28.84 23.35
CA THR A 556 15.15 -28.99 22.40
C THR A 556 15.39 -28.30 21.06
N GLY A 557 16.32 -27.35 20.97
CA GLY A 557 16.64 -26.60 19.76
C GLY A 557 17.86 -27.14 18.99
N LYS A 558 18.34 -28.36 19.27
CA LYS A 558 19.61 -28.88 18.74
C LYS A 558 19.76 -28.77 17.21
N LYS A 559 18.67 -28.97 16.46
CA LYS A 559 18.68 -28.87 14.99
C LYS A 559 18.90 -27.46 14.46
N ALA A 560 18.67 -26.43 15.28
CA ALA A 560 18.93 -25.04 14.92
C ALA A 560 20.42 -24.66 15.01
N ASN A 561 21.31 -25.56 15.45
CA ASN A 561 22.71 -25.24 15.66
C ASN A 561 23.49 -25.12 14.33
N PHE A 562 24.26 -24.04 14.19
CA PHE A 562 25.23 -23.80 13.12
C PHE A 562 26.38 -22.92 13.63
N LYS A 563 27.45 -22.78 12.84
CA LYS A 563 28.63 -22.01 13.23
C LYS A 563 28.39 -20.51 13.04
N ALA A 564 28.30 -19.76 14.13
CA ALA A 564 28.26 -18.29 14.17
C ALA A 564 28.78 -17.80 15.54
N PRO A 565 29.08 -16.49 15.73
CA PRO A 565 29.55 -15.95 17.01
C PRO A 565 28.60 -16.25 18.18
N TYR A 566 27.29 -16.13 17.92
CA TYR A 566 26.25 -16.53 18.85
C TYR A 566 25.10 -17.20 18.09
N VAL A 567 24.55 -18.27 18.67
CA VAL A 567 23.31 -18.92 18.23
C VAL A 567 22.57 -19.35 19.50
N GLY A 568 21.34 -18.89 19.67
CA GLY A 568 20.50 -19.26 20.81
C GLY A 568 19.03 -19.03 20.53
N GLY A 569 18.17 -19.81 21.17
CA GLY A 569 16.73 -19.71 20.93
C GLY A 569 15.91 -20.50 21.94
N LYS A 570 14.61 -20.54 21.71
CA LYS A 570 13.66 -21.33 22.49
C LYS A 570 12.65 -21.98 21.57
N SER A 571 12.48 -23.30 21.73
CA SER A 571 11.38 -24.03 21.10
C SER A 571 10.07 -23.83 21.87
N GLY A 572 8.96 -23.85 21.15
CA GLY A 572 7.61 -23.89 21.72
C GLY A 572 6.77 -24.96 21.03
N THR A 573 5.90 -25.61 21.81
CA THR A 573 4.92 -26.56 21.33
C THR A 573 3.65 -26.32 22.15
N SER A 574 2.52 -26.10 21.49
CA SER A 574 1.21 -26.02 22.16
C SER A 574 0.66 -27.42 22.43
N ASN A 575 -0.45 -27.49 23.18
CA ASN A 575 -1.11 -28.76 23.48
C ASN A 575 -1.51 -29.49 22.20
N ASP A 576 -1.49 -30.83 22.25
CA ASP A 576 -1.83 -31.73 21.14
C ASP A 576 -1.07 -31.45 19.83
N TYR A 577 0.08 -30.78 19.92
CA TYR A 577 0.91 -30.41 18.78
C TYR A 577 0.17 -29.56 17.75
N HIS A 578 -0.70 -28.65 18.16
CA HIS A 578 -1.34 -27.73 17.21
C HIS A 578 -0.35 -26.74 16.58
N ASP A 579 0.62 -26.28 17.38
CA ASP A 579 1.58 -25.25 17.00
C ASP A 579 3.00 -25.65 17.36
N MET A 580 3.91 -25.52 16.39
CA MET A 580 5.35 -25.70 16.57
C MET A 580 6.07 -24.39 16.33
N TRP A 581 6.86 -23.98 17.32
CA TRP A 581 7.55 -22.70 17.34
C TRP A 581 9.05 -22.86 17.51
N PHE A 582 9.79 -21.98 16.87
CA PHE A 582 11.14 -21.64 17.30
C PHE A 582 11.38 -20.14 17.14
N VAL A 583 11.80 -19.50 18.22
CA VAL A 583 12.20 -18.09 18.22
C VAL A 583 13.61 -18.00 18.77
N GLY A 584 14.49 -17.36 18.03
CA GLY A 584 15.90 -17.31 18.37
C GLY A 584 16.61 -16.16 17.70
N LEU A 585 17.88 -16.01 18.05
CA LEU A 585 18.74 -14.96 17.53
C LEU A 585 20.18 -15.44 17.33
N THR A 586 20.87 -14.72 16.45
CA THR A 586 22.32 -14.71 16.32
C THR A 586 22.89 -13.46 17.00
N ASP A 587 24.09 -13.02 16.62
CA ASP A 587 24.68 -11.76 17.06
C ASP A 587 24.11 -10.51 16.35
N ALA A 588 23.37 -10.67 15.24
CA ALA A 588 22.79 -9.56 14.48
C ALA A 588 21.30 -9.73 14.14
N TYR A 589 20.83 -10.97 13.98
CA TYR A 589 19.46 -11.24 13.53
C TYR A 589 18.63 -11.95 14.58
N THR A 590 17.36 -11.58 14.70
CA THR A 590 16.33 -12.31 15.44
C THR A 590 15.32 -12.86 14.45
N MET A 591 14.93 -14.13 14.60
CA MET A 591 13.95 -14.76 13.74
C MET A 591 13.01 -15.65 14.55
N GLY A 592 11.72 -15.55 14.24
CA GLY A 592 10.67 -16.43 14.73
C GLY A 592 10.05 -17.21 13.59
N VAL A 593 9.82 -18.50 13.83
CA VAL A 593 9.16 -19.41 12.89
C VAL A 593 8.03 -20.13 13.62
N TRP A 594 6.85 -20.10 13.02
CA TRP A 594 5.71 -20.93 13.38
C TRP A 594 5.41 -21.93 12.27
N VAL A 595 5.02 -23.14 12.66
CA VAL A 595 4.49 -24.19 11.79
C VAL A 595 3.25 -24.80 12.44
N GLY A 596 2.19 -24.98 11.66
CA GLY A 596 0.92 -25.54 12.13
C GLY A 596 -0.09 -25.66 10.99
N LYS A 597 -1.38 -25.68 11.32
CA LYS A 597 -2.47 -25.66 10.32
C LYS A 597 -3.40 -24.48 10.56
N ASP A 598 -4.05 -23.98 9.50
CA ASP A 598 -4.97 -22.86 9.61
C ASP A 598 -6.15 -23.18 10.53
N THR A 599 -6.81 -24.31 10.26
CA THR A 599 -7.75 -24.92 11.20
C THR A 599 -6.95 -25.75 12.21
N PRO A 600 -6.95 -25.38 13.50
CA PRO A 600 -6.18 -26.08 14.52
C PRO A 600 -6.43 -27.59 14.49
N SER A 601 -5.37 -28.36 14.26
CA SER A 601 -5.37 -29.82 14.36
C SER A 601 -3.94 -30.29 14.58
N SER A 602 -3.77 -31.50 15.10
CA SER A 602 -2.43 -31.98 15.47
C SER A 602 -1.50 -32.07 14.26
N VAL A 603 -0.25 -31.64 14.49
CA VAL A 603 0.91 -31.88 13.62
C VAL A 603 1.99 -32.70 14.35
N GLU A 604 1.62 -33.54 15.31
CA GLU A 604 2.54 -34.36 16.10
C GLU A 604 3.50 -35.19 15.23
N TYR A 605 3.04 -35.69 14.08
CA TYR A 605 3.86 -36.43 13.13
C TYR A 605 5.06 -35.62 12.57
N LEU A 606 5.08 -34.30 12.76
CA LEU A 606 6.20 -33.41 12.41
C LEU A 606 7.19 -33.20 13.56
N HIS A 607 6.91 -33.68 14.77
CA HIS A 607 7.76 -33.48 15.95
C HIS A 607 9.22 -33.84 15.67
N ASP A 608 9.43 -35.05 15.12
CA ASP A 608 10.76 -35.57 14.84
C ASP A 608 11.41 -34.92 13.62
N ALA A 609 10.64 -34.39 12.66
CA ALA A 609 11.18 -33.63 11.53
C ALA A 609 11.62 -32.23 11.97
N SER A 610 10.85 -31.61 12.87
CA SER A 610 11.07 -30.26 13.43
C SER A 610 11.30 -29.17 12.37
N PRO A 611 10.41 -29.02 11.38
CA PRO A 611 10.61 -28.11 10.25
C PRO A 611 10.89 -26.66 10.66
N GLN A 612 10.28 -26.19 11.75
CA GLN A 612 10.50 -24.85 12.30
C GLN A 612 11.97 -24.58 12.67
N LEU A 613 12.72 -25.60 13.12
CA LEU A 613 14.15 -25.48 13.43
C LEU A 613 15.00 -25.43 12.16
N SER A 614 14.66 -26.24 11.16
CA SER A 614 15.36 -26.29 9.86
C SER A 614 15.17 -25.00 9.07
N ILE A 615 13.93 -24.48 9.01
CA ILE A 615 13.61 -23.19 8.38
C ILE A 615 14.45 -22.09 9.02
N TRP A 616 14.45 -22.02 10.36
CA TRP A 616 15.19 -21.01 11.10
C TRP A 616 16.70 -21.08 10.82
N LYS A 617 17.28 -22.28 10.95
CA LYS A 617 18.71 -22.49 10.73
C LYS A 617 19.13 -22.15 9.32
N ASN A 618 18.48 -22.74 8.32
CA ASN A 618 18.93 -22.60 6.94
C ASN A 618 18.75 -21.15 6.45
N THR A 619 17.73 -20.43 6.94
CA THR A 619 17.53 -19.02 6.60
C THR A 619 18.64 -18.15 7.19
N LEU A 620 18.93 -18.26 8.49
CA LEU A 620 19.93 -17.41 9.12
C LEU A 620 21.37 -17.83 8.82
N GLN A 621 21.61 -19.11 8.56
CA GLN A 621 22.91 -19.60 8.12
C GLN A 621 23.32 -18.96 6.79
N ALA A 622 22.37 -18.66 5.89
CA ALA A 622 22.67 -17.98 4.63
C ALA A 622 23.22 -16.55 4.80
N ALA A 623 23.08 -15.95 5.99
CA ALA A 623 23.63 -14.64 6.29
C ALA A 623 25.11 -14.67 6.74
N TYR A 624 25.69 -15.86 6.94
CA TYR A 624 27.09 -16.11 7.37
C TYR A 624 27.82 -16.93 6.32
#